data_AF-A0A7V8IVX8-F1
#
_entry.id   AF-A0A7V8IVX8-F1
#
_cell.length_a   1.000
_cell.length_b   1.000
_cell.length_c   1.000
_cell.angle_alpha   90.00
_cell.angle_beta   90.00
_cell.angle_gamma   90.00
#
_symmetry.space_group_name_H-M   'P 1'
#
loop_
_entity.id
_entity.type
_entity.pdbx_description
1 polymer ?
#
loop_
_entity_poly.entity_id
_entity_poly.type
_entity_poly.pdbx_seq_one_letter_code
_entity_poly.pdbx_strand_id
1 'polypeptide(L)'
;LRARFAWPAVAALALGHAAWHGALLHRGASDAVPPSAEEAFSNPSIIAETLEGPVLKDHKPLLVADARAFYFPSGSIYADPFNVAPFARAWRAAGGDPARVIDALRQQGITRIFIRWDEAERLKQTYGLDPEISSANVAALVAAGARRAESPGPMLEIIDLPEK
;
A
#
# COMPACT_ATOMS: atom_id res chain seq x y z
N LEU A 1 24.25 52.07 -7.18
CA LEU A 1 24.28 51.39 -5.86
C LEU A 1 22.86 50.94 -5.51
N ARG A 2 22.71 49.63 -5.21
CA ARG A 2 21.77 48.93 -4.31
C ARG A 2 20.52 49.69 -3.82
N ALA A 3 19.31 49.13 -3.73
CA ALA A 3 18.70 47.85 -4.09
C ALA A 3 17.17 48.07 -4.08
N ARG A 4 16.44 47.32 -4.92
CA ARG A 4 14.97 47.29 -5.02
C ARG A 4 14.45 46.24 -4.05
N PHE A 5 13.38 46.53 -3.31
CA PHE A 5 12.51 45.50 -2.74
C PHE A 5 11.06 45.94 -2.98
N ALA A 6 10.47 45.40 -4.04
CA ALA A 6 9.06 45.52 -4.34
C ALA A 6 8.41 44.18 -3.98
N TRP A 7 7.38 44.24 -3.13
CA TRP A 7 6.41 43.16 -3.00
C TRP A 7 5.61 43.04 -4.31
N PRO A 8 5.39 41.80 -4.79
CA PRO A 8 4.01 41.45 -5.09
C PRO A 8 3.63 39.99 -4.77
N ALA A 9 2.33 39.84 -4.50
CA ALA A 9 1.48 38.73 -4.95
C ALA A 9 1.74 37.33 -4.39
N VAL A 10 0.97 37.02 -3.35
CA VAL A 10 0.21 35.76 -3.28
C VAL A 10 -0.68 35.68 -4.53
N ALA A 11 -0.27 34.87 -5.53
CA ALA A 11 -1.12 34.21 -6.55
C ALA A 11 -0.28 33.83 -7.78
N ALA A 12 0.25 32.60 -7.82
CA ALA A 12 0.65 31.91 -9.06
C ALA A 12 1.01 30.44 -8.76
N LEU A 13 0.02 29.62 -8.41
CA LEU A 13 0.14 28.16 -8.38
C LEU A 13 -1.00 27.56 -9.21
N ALA A 14 -1.06 27.98 -10.47
CA ALA A 14 -1.88 27.39 -11.50
C ALA A 14 -1.26 27.84 -12.82
N LEU A 15 -0.53 26.96 -13.51
CA LEU A 15 -0.20 26.97 -14.95
C LEU A 15 0.99 26.03 -15.25
N GLY A 16 0.94 24.79 -14.73
CA GLY A 16 1.87 23.72 -15.09
C GLY A 16 1.21 22.39 -15.44
N HIS A 17 -0.11 22.29 -15.39
CA HIS A 17 -0.87 21.04 -15.59
C HIS A 17 -1.76 21.07 -16.84
N ALA A 18 -1.58 22.05 -17.73
CA ALA A 18 -2.40 22.24 -18.92
C ALA A 18 -1.78 21.66 -20.22
N ALA A 19 -0.57 21.08 -20.16
CA ALA A 19 0.10 20.54 -21.35
C ALA A 19 -0.08 19.02 -21.54
N TRP A 20 -0.77 18.34 -20.63
CA TRP A 20 -1.02 16.89 -20.73
C TRP A 20 -2.52 16.54 -20.81
N HIS A 21 -3.31 17.43 -21.42
CA HIS A 21 -4.74 17.18 -21.72
C HIS A 21 -5.04 17.03 -23.22
N GLY A 22 -4.02 17.01 -24.09
CA GLY A 22 -4.25 17.02 -25.54
C GLY A 22 -4.26 15.66 -26.25
N ALA A 23 -3.78 14.57 -25.64
CA ALA A 23 -3.32 13.41 -26.41
C ALA A 23 -4.08 12.08 -26.18
N LEU A 24 -5.18 12.06 -25.42
CA LEU A 24 -5.96 10.83 -25.17
C LEU A 24 -7.44 10.97 -25.51
N LEU A 25 -7.77 11.82 -26.47
CA LEU A 25 -9.06 11.78 -27.18
C LEU A 25 -9.01 10.69 -28.26
N HIS A 26 -9.13 9.42 -27.87
CA HIS A 26 -9.76 8.36 -28.68
C HIS A 26 -9.82 7.03 -27.92
N ARG A 27 -10.88 6.85 -27.12
CA ARG A 27 -11.84 5.72 -27.16
C ARG A 27 -12.52 5.57 -25.79
N GLY A 28 -13.84 5.67 -25.81
CA GLY A 28 -14.68 5.80 -24.63
C GLY A 28 -14.66 4.60 -23.70
N ALA A 29 -14.42 4.89 -22.43
CA ALA A 29 -14.96 4.23 -21.26
C ALA A 29 -14.96 5.28 -20.13
N SER A 30 -16.18 5.72 -19.76
CA SER A 30 -16.59 6.67 -18.70
C SER A 30 -15.56 7.49 -17.91
N ASP A 31 -15.72 8.81 -17.98
CA ASP A 31 -15.09 9.88 -17.17
C ASP A 31 -15.45 9.85 -15.67
N ALA A 32 -15.14 8.77 -14.96
CA ALA A 32 -15.20 8.79 -13.50
C ALA A 32 -13.91 9.41 -12.96
N VAL A 33 -14.00 10.59 -12.33
CA VAL A 33 -12.93 11.09 -11.46
C VAL A 33 -12.66 9.99 -10.42
N PRO A 34 -11.41 9.50 -10.28
CA PRO A 34 -11.13 8.49 -9.29
C PRO A 34 -11.51 9.05 -7.91
N PRO A 35 -12.27 8.29 -7.11
CA PRO A 35 -12.71 8.72 -5.79
C PRO A 35 -11.49 9.10 -4.95
N SER A 36 -11.63 10.09 -4.09
CA SER A 36 -10.59 10.40 -3.12
C SER A 36 -10.28 9.17 -2.26
N ALA A 37 -9.06 9.09 -1.71
CA ALA A 37 -8.67 7.98 -0.83
C ALA A 37 -9.74 7.74 0.27
N GLU A 38 -10.28 8.81 0.84
CA GLU A 38 -11.32 8.80 1.88
C GLU A 38 -12.68 8.24 1.40
N GLU A 39 -13.07 8.55 0.17
CA GLU A 39 -14.27 7.98 -0.47
C GLU A 39 -14.08 6.50 -0.83
N ALA A 40 -12.88 6.11 -1.25
CA ALA A 40 -12.52 4.71 -1.47
C ALA A 40 -12.60 3.86 -0.19
N PHE A 41 -12.35 4.47 0.98
CA PHE A 41 -12.47 3.79 2.28
C PHE A 41 -13.91 3.70 2.80
N SER A 42 -14.80 4.60 2.38
CA SER A 42 -16.19 4.67 2.87
C SER A 42 -17.20 3.98 1.97
N ASN A 43 -16.81 3.58 0.76
CA ASN A 43 -17.68 2.98 -0.24
C ASN A 43 -17.32 1.50 -0.50
N PRO A 44 -18.18 0.55 -0.11
CA PRO A 44 -17.97 -0.89 -0.35
C PRO A 44 -17.73 -1.26 -1.83
N SER A 45 -18.23 -0.45 -2.77
CA SER A 45 -18.09 -0.67 -4.21
C SER A 45 -16.66 -0.44 -4.72
N ILE A 46 -15.93 0.52 -4.13
CA ILE A 46 -14.53 0.82 -4.51
C ILE A 46 -13.59 -0.22 -3.92
N ILE A 47 -13.93 -0.72 -2.72
CA ILE A 47 -13.30 -1.90 -2.13
C ILE A 47 -13.50 -3.09 -3.09
N ALA A 48 -14.73 -3.35 -3.56
CA ALA A 48 -14.98 -4.42 -4.52
C ALA A 48 -14.19 -4.25 -5.84
N GLU A 49 -14.11 -3.05 -6.42
CA GLU A 49 -13.37 -2.84 -7.68
C GLU A 49 -11.84 -2.99 -7.50
N THR A 50 -11.30 -2.60 -6.33
CA THR A 50 -9.89 -2.85 -5.95
C THR A 50 -9.64 -4.34 -5.68
N LEU A 51 -10.67 -5.07 -5.24
CA LEU A 51 -10.63 -6.48 -4.86
C LEU A 51 -10.97 -7.46 -6.00
N GLU A 52 -11.63 -6.99 -7.05
CA GLU A 52 -12.08 -7.80 -8.18
C GLU A 52 -11.20 -7.63 -9.43
N GLY A 53 -10.16 -6.80 -9.35
CA GLY A 53 -9.12 -6.78 -10.38
C GLY A 53 -8.48 -8.16 -10.59
N PRO A 54 -7.96 -8.47 -11.79
CA PRO A 54 -7.34 -9.76 -12.13
C PRO A 54 -6.18 -10.18 -11.21
N VAL A 55 -5.73 -9.30 -10.31
CA VAL A 55 -4.61 -9.44 -9.39
C VAL A 55 -4.92 -10.29 -8.13
N LEU A 56 -6.17 -10.71 -7.90
CA LEU A 56 -6.51 -11.53 -6.70
C LEU A 56 -6.90 -12.97 -7.01
N LYS A 57 -6.99 -13.36 -8.29
CA LYS A 57 -7.50 -14.69 -8.66
C LYS A 57 -6.55 -15.85 -8.32
N ASP A 58 -5.25 -15.58 -8.15
CA ASP A 58 -4.21 -16.59 -7.86
C ASP A 58 -3.29 -16.22 -6.67
N HIS A 59 -3.68 -15.22 -5.88
CA HIS A 59 -2.78 -14.53 -4.93
C HIS A 59 -3.35 -14.54 -3.51
N LYS A 60 -2.55 -14.93 -2.49
CA LYS A 60 -2.94 -14.78 -1.08
C LYS A 60 -2.44 -13.44 -0.55
N PRO A 61 -3.30 -12.43 -0.35
CA PRO A 61 -2.89 -11.18 0.24
C PRO A 61 -2.63 -11.37 1.74
N LEU A 62 -1.57 -10.75 2.25
CA LEU A 62 -1.33 -10.55 3.67
C LEU A 62 -1.76 -9.14 4.05
N LEU A 63 -2.70 -9.03 4.98
CA LEU A 63 -3.30 -7.78 5.44
C LEU A 63 -2.81 -7.51 6.86
N VAL A 64 -2.03 -6.46 7.03
CA VAL A 64 -1.40 -6.09 8.29
C VAL A 64 -2.08 -4.85 8.86
N ALA A 65 -2.64 -4.98 10.06
CA ALA A 65 -3.42 -3.93 10.72
C ALA A 65 -4.55 -3.36 9.83
N ASP A 66 -5.08 -4.17 8.91
CA ASP A 66 -6.06 -3.73 7.93
C ASP A 66 -7.39 -4.49 8.09
N ALA A 67 -8.35 -3.86 8.74
CA ALA A 67 -9.70 -4.40 8.95
C ALA A 67 -10.45 -4.69 7.65
N ARG A 68 -9.95 -4.29 6.47
CA ARG A 68 -10.55 -4.70 5.19
C ARG A 68 -10.46 -6.19 4.94
N ALA A 69 -9.72 -6.97 5.74
CA ALA A 69 -9.67 -8.43 5.64
C ALA A 69 -11.05 -9.10 5.58
N PHE A 70 -12.09 -8.51 6.16
CA PHE A 70 -13.47 -9.01 6.08
C PHE A 70 -14.11 -8.89 4.69
N TYR A 71 -13.52 -8.12 3.78
CA TYR A 71 -14.01 -7.92 2.41
C TYR A 71 -13.18 -8.65 1.36
N PHE A 72 -11.99 -9.16 1.72
CA PHE A 72 -11.14 -9.85 0.76
C PHE A 72 -11.60 -11.30 0.49
N PRO A 73 -11.25 -11.89 -0.66
CA PRO A 73 -11.56 -13.28 -0.99
C PRO A 73 -11.03 -14.29 0.04
N SER A 74 -11.63 -15.48 0.05
CA SER A 74 -11.17 -16.62 0.84
C SER A 74 -9.69 -16.93 0.58
N GLY A 75 -8.89 -17.09 1.65
CA GLY A 75 -7.45 -17.37 1.55
C GLY A 75 -6.55 -16.17 1.90
N SER A 76 -7.14 -15.00 2.12
CA SER A 76 -6.47 -13.83 2.66
C SER A 76 -5.98 -14.09 4.08
N ILE A 77 -4.78 -13.62 4.40
CA ILE A 77 -4.18 -13.77 5.72
C ILE A 77 -4.24 -12.44 6.42
N TYR A 78 -4.77 -12.43 7.64
CA TYR A 78 -4.86 -11.23 8.46
C TYR A 78 -3.84 -11.29 9.60
N ALA A 79 -3.03 -10.24 9.73
CA ALA A 79 -2.01 -10.09 10.76
C ALA A 79 -2.30 -8.83 11.59
N ASP A 80 -2.71 -9.06 12.83
CA ASP A 80 -2.98 -8.06 13.85
C ASP A 80 -2.49 -8.61 15.21
N PRO A 81 -2.70 -7.89 16.33
CA PRO A 81 -2.23 -8.34 17.65
C PRO A 81 -2.80 -9.70 18.10
N PHE A 82 -3.92 -10.14 17.53
CA PHE A 82 -4.66 -11.33 17.94
C PHE A 82 -4.48 -12.51 16.98
N ASN A 83 -3.88 -12.27 15.81
CA ASN A 83 -3.69 -13.25 14.75
C ASN A 83 -2.21 -13.56 14.51
N VAL A 84 -1.95 -14.67 13.81
CA VAL A 84 -0.61 -15.03 13.39
C VAL A 84 -0.06 -13.93 12.47
N ALA A 85 1.20 -13.54 12.67
CA ALA A 85 1.93 -12.62 11.81
C ALA A 85 2.96 -13.37 10.95
N PRO A 86 2.59 -13.89 9.75
CA PRO A 86 3.51 -14.59 8.86
C PRO A 86 4.77 -13.79 8.55
N PHE A 87 4.63 -12.47 8.37
CA PHE A 87 5.75 -11.55 8.17
C PHE A 87 6.78 -11.68 9.29
N ALA A 88 6.35 -11.49 10.54
CA ALA A 88 7.26 -11.50 11.68
C ALA A 88 7.85 -12.89 11.93
N ARG A 89 7.06 -13.95 11.73
CA ARG A 89 7.54 -15.32 11.82
C ARG A 89 8.61 -15.62 10.76
N ALA A 90 8.37 -15.22 9.51
CA ALA A 90 9.32 -15.37 8.42
C ALA A 90 10.60 -14.58 8.71
N TRP A 91 10.47 -13.35 9.21
CA TRP A 91 11.60 -12.50 9.60
C TRP A 91 12.53 -13.18 10.62
N ARG A 92 11.94 -13.68 11.71
CA ARG A 92 12.69 -14.40 12.74
C ARG A 92 13.34 -15.69 12.22
N ALA A 93 12.59 -16.48 11.44
CA ALA A 93 13.10 -17.75 10.91
C ALA A 93 14.23 -17.55 9.89
N ALA A 94 14.20 -16.44 9.15
CA ALA A 94 15.23 -16.04 8.21
C ALA A 94 16.48 -15.45 8.88
N GLY A 95 16.46 -15.20 10.20
CA GLY A 95 17.53 -14.50 10.90
C GLY A 95 17.69 -13.04 10.46
N GLY A 96 16.60 -12.41 10.00
CA GLY A 96 16.60 -11.04 9.50
C GLY A 96 17.11 -10.86 8.07
N ASP A 97 17.35 -11.94 7.32
CA ASP A 97 17.71 -11.89 5.90
C ASP A 97 16.47 -11.59 5.02
N PRO A 98 16.35 -10.39 4.42
CA PRO A 98 15.14 -9.99 3.71
C PRO A 98 14.83 -10.87 2.48
N ALA A 99 15.85 -11.39 1.78
CA ALA A 99 15.63 -12.25 0.62
C ALA A 99 15.02 -13.60 1.05
N ARG A 100 15.51 -14.16 2.15
CA ARG A 100 14.91 -15.38 2.74
C ARG A 100 13.52 -15.14 3.29
N VAL A 101 13.22 -13.94 3.78
CA VAL A 101 11.85 -13.56 4.18
C VAL A 101 10.91 -13.56 2.98
N ILE A 102 11.32 -12.93 1.87
CA ILE A 102 10.55 -12.95 0.61
C ILE A 102 10.26 -14.39 0.20
N ASP A 103 11.28 -15.26 0.18
CA ASP A 103 11.10 -16.66 -0.19
C ASP A 103 10.16 -17.42 0.76
N ALA A 104 10.29 -17.21 2.08
CA ALA A 104 9.44 -17.85 3.07
C ALA A 104 7.97 -17.41 2.96
N LEU A 105 7.71 -16.13 2.68
CA LEU A 105 6.36 -15.62 2.46
C LEU A 105 5.76 -16.20 1.18
N ARG A 106 6.54 -16.28 0.11
CA ARG A 106 6.12 -16.87 -1.17
C ARG A 106 5.83 -18.35 -1.08
N GLN A 107 6.60 -19.11 -0.29
CA GLN A 107 6.33 -20.52 -0.01
C GLN A 107 4.97 -20.73 0.68
N GLN A 108 4.44 -19.72 1.38
CA GLN A 108 3.09 -19.74 1.97
C GLN A 108 1.99 -19.32 0.98
N GLY A 109 2.36 -18.97 -0.26
CA GLY A 109 1.48 -18.44 -1.30
C GLY A 109 1.20 -16.95 -1.17
N ILE A 110 1.89 -16.24 -0.28
CA ILE A 110 1.76 -14.80 -0.13
C ILE A 110 2.49 -14.13 -1.29
N THR A 111 1.80 -13.22 -1.96
CA THR A 111 2.34 -12.49 -3.12
C THR A 111 2.20 -10.98 -2.98
N ARG A 112 1.31 -10.51 -2.11
CA ARG A 112 1.09 -9.09 -1.85
C ARG A 112 0.84 -8.86 -0.38
N ILE A 113 1.44 -7.79 0.16
CA ILE A 113 1.29 -7.35 1.54
C ILE A 113 0.64 -5.97 1.52
N PHE A 114 -0.42 -5.81 2.30
CA PHE A 114 -1.10 -4.54 2.54
C PHE A 114 -0.84 -4.14 3.98
N ILE A 115 -0.33 -2.94 4.22
CA ILE A 115 0.00 -2.46 5.56
C ILE A 115 -0.67 -1.11 5.78
N ARG A 116 -1.53 -1.03 6.80
CA ARG A 116 -2.20 0.21 7.18
C ARG A 116 -1.47 0.81 8.39
N TRP A 117 -0.60 1.79 8.14
CA TRP A 117 0.39 2.25 9.11
C TRP A 117 -0.18 3.05 10.27
N ASP A 118 -1.21 3.87 10.04
CA ASP A 118 -1.95 4.57 11.08
C ASP A 118 -2.57 3.60 12.09
N GLU A 119 -3.20 2.54 11.59
CA GLU A 119 -3.78 1.51 12.42
C GLU A 119 -2.71 0.64 13.10
N ALA A 120 -1.61 0.32 12.40
CA ALA A 120 -0.49 -0.40 12.98
C ALA A 120 0.11 0.34 14.19
N GLU A 121 0.29 1.66 14.09
CA GLU A 121 0.76 2.48 15.20
C GLU A 121 -0.25 2.58 16.34
N ARG A 122 -1.55 2.73 16.03
CA ARG A 122 -2.61 2.69 17.05
C ARG A 122 -2.62 1.37 17.80
N LEU A 123 -2.52 0.24 17.09
CA LEU A 123 -2.50 -1.10 17.67
C LEU A 123 -1.26 -1.33 18.51
N LYS A 124 -0.09 -0.88 18.05
CA LYS A 124 1.16 -0.94 18.81
C LYS A 124 1.09 -0.24 20.16
N GLN A 125 0.37 0.89 20.23
CA GLN A 125 0.19 1.64 21.48
C GLN A 125 -0.83 1.01 22.45
N THR A 126 -1.82 0.28 21.93
CA THR A 126 -2.97 -0.19 22.71
C THR A 126 -2.92 -1.68 23.06
N TYR A 127 -2.60 -2.51 22.08
CA TYR A 127 -2.59 -3.97 22.22
C TYR A 127 -1.19 -4.58 22.02
N GLY A 128 -0.27 -3.79 21.46
CA GLY A 128 1.03 -4.27 20.99
C GLY A 128 0.93 -4.81 19.57
N LEU A 129 1.95 -4.55 18.76
CA LEU A 129 2.09 -5.14 17.43
C LEU A 129 3.47 -5.77 17.36
N ASP A 130 3.61 -6.85 16.60
CA ASP A 130 4.89 -7.51 16.45
C ASP A 130 5.95 -6.51 15.92
N PRO A 131 7.08 -6.32 16.62
CA PRO A 131 8.07 -5.30 16.27
C PRO A 131 8.74 -5.53 14.92
N GLU A 132 8.66 -6.75 14.38
CA GLU A 132 9.16 -7.02 13.04
C GLU A 132 8.27 -6.38 11.96
N ILE A 133 7.01 -6.08 12.27
CA ILE A 133 6.16 -5.25 11.42
C ILE A 133 6.59 -3.79 11.61
N SER A 134 7.58 -3.39 10.81
CA SER A 134 8.16 -2.05 10.85
C SER A 134 8.46 -1.53 9.45
N SER A 135 8.40 -0.21 9.26
CA SER A 135 8.73 0.41 7.98
C SER A 135 10.18 0.14 7.55
N ALA A 136 11.08 -0.06 8.51
CA ALA A 136 12.47 -0.43 8.26
C ALA A 136 12.59 -1.83 7.62
N ASN A 137 11.91 -2.82 8.20
CA ASN A 137 11.90 -4.19 7.66
C ASN A 137 11.19 -4.25 6.30
N VAL A 138 10.13 -3.46 6.11
CA VAL A 138 9.46 -3.33 4.81
C VAL A 138 10.40 -2.70 3.76
N ALA A 139 11.12 -1.64 4.11
CA ALA A 139 12.11 -1.04 3.22
C ALA A 139 13.23 -2.03 2.86
N ALA A 140 13.64 -2.90 3.80
CA ALA A 140 14.61 -3.94 3.55
C ALA A 140 14.10 -5.03 2.59
N LEU A 141 12.81 -5.41 2.65
CA LEU A 141 12.21 -6.28 1.63
C LEU A 141 12.28 -5.63 0.24
N VAL A 142 11.96 -4.33 0.15
CA VAL A 142 12.00 -3.59 -1.13
C VAL A 142 13.42 -3.56 -1.68
N ALA A 143 14.42 -3.31 -0.82
CA ALA A 143 15.82 -3.34 -1.21
C ALA A 143 16.28 -4.74 -1.69
N ALA A 144 15.64 -5.82 -1.23
CA ALA A 144 15.94 -7.20 -1.59
C ALA A 144 15.12 -7.74 -2.78
N GLY A 145 14.32 -6.90 -3.45
CA GLY A 145 13.61 -7.26 -4.68
C GLY A 145 12.10 -7.30 -4.59
N ALA A 146 11.50 -6.99 -3.44
CA ALA A 146 10.08 -6.66 -3.39
C ALA A 146 9.81 -5.29 -4.04
N ARG A 147 8.59 -5.06 -4.51
CA ARG A 147 8.21 -3.81 -5.19
C ARG A 147 7.12 -3.09 -4.42
N ARG A 148 7.27 -1.78 -4.23
CA ARG A 148 6.15 -0.93 -3.79
C ARG A 148 5.18 -0.74 -4.96
N ALA A 149 3.93 -1.13 -4.77
CA ALA A 149 2.86 -0.82 -5.71
C ALA A 149 2.28 0.58 -5.43
N GLU A 150 1.54 1.10 -6.39
CA GLU A 150 0.79 2.34 -6.19
C GLU A 150 -0.20 2.17 -5.04
N SER A 151 -0.20 3.13 -4.12
CA SER A 151 -1.12 3.11 -2.99
C SER A 151 -2.34 3.99 -3.26
N PRO A 152 -3.56 3.52 -2.94
CA PRO A 152 -4.77 4.33 -3.00
C PRO A 152 -4.82 5.45 -1.95
N GLY A 153 -3.87 5.53 -1.01
CA GLY A 153 -3.83 6.59 -0.02
C GLY A 153 -2.56 6.62 0.83
N PRO A 154 -2.28 7.73 1.53
CA PRO A 154 -0.99 7.96 2.18
C PRO A 154 -0.71 7.02 3.38
N MET A 155 -1.73 6.36 3.93
CA MET A 155 -1.61 5.50 5.10
C MET A 155 -1.56 4.00 4.76
N LEU A 156 -1.86 3.65 3.51
CA LEU A 156 -1.74 2.27 3.03
C LEU A 156 -0.41 2.12 2.30
N GLU A 157 0.34 1.09 2.62
CA GLU A 157 1.49 0.65 1.81
C GLU A 157 1.18 -0.73 1.22
N ILE A 158 1.50 -0.88 -0.07
CA ILE A 158 1.29 -2.13 -0.80
C ILE A 158 2.65 -2.63 -1.29
N ILE A 159 3.00 -3.85 -0.92
CA ILE A 159 4.25 -4.51 -1.29
C ILE A 159 3.94 -5.75 -2.11
N ASP A 160 4.42 -5.77 -3.35
CA ASP A 160 4.43 -6.94 -4.22
C ASP A 160 5.68 -7.76 -3.98
N LEU A 161 5.52 -9.05 -3.73
CA LEU A 161 6.62 -10.01 -3.72
C LEU A 161 6.87 -10.48 -5.16
N PRO A 162 8.14 -10.67 -5.56
CA PRO A 162 8.47 -11.09 -6.91
C PRO A 162 7.89 -12.48 -7.26
N GLU A 163 7.54 -12.66 -8.54
CA GLU A 163 7.18 -13.97 -9.11
C GLU A 163 8.39 -14.92 -9.15
N LYS A 164 8.13 -16.23 -9.28
CA LYS A 164 9.17 -17.29 -9.26
C LYS A 164 9.98 -17.31 -10.54
#